data_AF-A0A1V4MFD5-F1
#
_entry.id   AF-A0A1V4MFD5-F1
#
_cell.length_a   1.000
_cell.length_b   1.000
_cell.length_c   1.000
_cell.angle_alpha   90.00
_cell.angle_beta   90.00
_cell.angle_gamma   90.00
#
_symmetry.space_group_name_H-M   'P 1'
#
loop_
_entity.id
_entity.type
_entity.pdbx_description
1 polymer ?
#
loop_
_entity_poly.entity_id
_entity_poly.type
_entity_poly.pdbx_seq_one_letter_code
_entity_poly.pdbx_strand_id
1 'polypeptide(L)' 'MDNIFTERLWRSVKYEEVYIKDYRNISDAKEGIGNYMIFYNHERPHQALNYKTPEELHFN' A
#
# COMPACT_ATOMS: atom_id res chain seq x y z
N MET A 1 -11.77 -14.31 -0.72
CA MET A 1 -10.33 -14.00 -0.63
C MET A 1 -10.06 -12.48 -0.60
N ASP A 2 -11.04 -11.66 -0.98
CA ASP A 2 -10.91 -10.20 -1.12
C ASP A 2 -10.74 -9.41 0.19
N ASN A 3 -11.49 -9.78 1.24
CA ASN A 3 -11.51 -8.99 2.48
C ASN A 3 -10.15 -8.98 3.19
N ILE A 4 -9.49 -10.14 3.29
CA ILE A 4 -8.20 -10.28 3.99
C ILE A 4 -7.09 -9.46 3.32
N PHE A 5 -7.07 -9.40 1.98
CA PHE A 5 -6.07 -8.62 1.25
C PHE A 5 -6.30 -7.11 1.46
N THR A 6 -7.56 -6.69 1.36
CA THR A 6 -7.99 -5.32 1.61
C THR A 6 -7.66 -4.88 3.05
N GLU A 7 -7.96 -5.72 4.04
CA GLU A 7 -7.63 -5.47 5.45
C GLU A 7 -6.12 -5.33 5.68
N ARG A 8 -5.31 -6.19 5.05
CA ARG A 8 -3.83 -6.13 5.16
C ARG A 8 -3.27 -4.87 4.51
N LEU A 9 -3.78 -4.50 3.33
CA LEU A 9 -3.43 -3.25 2.65
C LEU A 9 -3.72 -2.06 3.56
N TRP A 10 -4.95 -1.93 4.06
CA TRP A 10 -5.34 -0.80 4.91
C TRP A 10 -4.63 -0.78 6.25
N ARG A 11 -4.24 -1.93 6.80
CA ARG A 11 -3.37 -1.97 7.98
C ARG A 11 -2.00 -1.36 7.65
N SER A 12 -1.39 -1.75 6.54
CA SER A 12 -0.09 -1.21 6.11
C SER A 12 -0.16 0.30 5.89
N VAL A 13 -1.14 0.77 5.11
CA VAL A 13 -1.34 2.21 4.83
C VAL A 13 -1.48 3.03 6.11
N LYS A 14 -2.28 2.55 7.08
CA LYS A 14 -2.47 3.29 8.33
C LYS A 14 -1.18 3.41 9.13
N TYR A 15 -0.47 2.30 9.34
CA TYR A 15 0.69 2.28 10.24
C TYR A 15 1.98 2.79 9.61
N GLU A 16 2.17 2.55 8.32
CA GLU A 16 3.42 2.85 7.62
C GLU A 16 3.39 4.21 6.90
N GLU A 17 2.21 4.80 6.66
CA GLU A 17 2.06 6.06 5.92
C GLU A 17 1.25 7.09 6.70
N VAL A 18 0.01 6.78 7.09
CA VAL A 18 -0.90 7.79 7.67
C VAL A 18 -0.55 8.18 9.12
N TYR A 19 -0.29 7.22 10.01
CA TYR A 19 -0.09 7.50 11.44
C TYR A 19 1.26 8.14 11.77
N ILE A 20 2.24 8.00 10.87
CA ILE A 20 3.58 8.56 11.07
C ILE A 20 3.78 9.91 10.37
N LYS A 21 2.82 10.34 9.54
CA LYS A 21 2.92 11.58 8.77
C LYS A 21 1.96 12.64 9.29
N ASP A 22 2.48 13.86 9.35
CA ASP A 22 1.72 15.06 9.65
C ASP A 22 1.36 15.77 8.32
N TYR A 23 0.30 15.31 7.66
CA TYR A 23 -0.15 15.94 6.42
C TYR A 23 -0.75 17.31 6.69
N ARG A 24 -0.19 18.33 6.05
CA ARG A 24 -0.60 19.73 6.25
C ARG A 24 -1.94 20.06 5.61
N ASN A 25 -2.31 19.33 4.56
CA ASN A 25 -3.54 19.53 3.81
C ASN A 25 -3.91 18.26 3.01
N ILE A 26 -5.08 18.28 2.37
CA ILE A 26 -5.61 17.14 1.61
C ILE A 26 -4.75 16.82 0.37
N SER A 27 -4.17 17.82 -0.29
CA SER A 27 -3.27 17.57 -1.43
C SER A 27 -2.03 16.81 -1.00
N ASP A 28 -1.38 17.23 0.09
CA ASP A 28 -0.22 16.54 0.67
C ASP A 28 -0.57 15.08 1.02
N ALA A 29 -1.75 14.84 1.60
CA ALA A 29 -2.23 13.49 1.90
C ALA A 29 -2.47 12.65 0.63
N LYS A 30 -3.07 13.23 -0.40
CA LYS A 30 -3.31 12.53 -1.67
C LYS A 30 -2.01 12.14 -2.36
N GLU A 31 -1.03 13.03 -2.38
CA GLU A 31 0.29 12.75 -2.95
C GLU A 31 1.02 11.67 -2.15
N GLY A 32 1.09 11.80 -0.83
CA GLY A 32 1.77 10.84 0.05
C GLY A 32 1.16 9.43 -0.04
N ILE A 33 -0.17 9.34 0.13
CA ILE A 33 -0.88 8.05 0.03
C ILE A 33 -0.77 7.49 -1.39
N GLY A 34 -0.86 8.33 -2.42
CA GLY A 34 -0.69 7.90 -3.81
C GLY A 34 0.68 7.28 -4.06
N ASN A 35 1.75 7.93 -3.61
CA ASN A 35 3.12 7.42 -3.71
C ASN A 35 3.28 6.11 -2.94
N TYR A 36 2.71 6.01 -1.73
CA TYR A 36 2.74 4.76 -0.96
C TYR A 36 2.02 3.62 -1.68
N MET A 37 0.89 3.88 -2.34
CA MET A 37 0.17 2.87 -3.11
C MET A 37 0.98 2.36 -4.31
N ILE A 38 1.71 3.25 -5.00
CA ILE A 38 2.62 2.86 -6.09
C ILE A 38 3.71 1.92 -5.53
N PHE A 39 4.38 2.33 -4.45
CA PHE A 39 5.38 1.50 -3.79
C PHE A 39 4.82 0.13 -3.36
N TYR A 40 3.66 0.10 -2.71
CA TYR A 40 3.04 -1.14 -2.24
C TYR A 40 2.73 -2.12 -3.39
N ASN A 41 2.25 -1.59 -4.52
CA ASN A 41 1.77 -2.40 -5.65
C ASN A 41 2.87 -2.84 -6.62
N HIS A 42 3.94 -2.04 -6.78
CA HIS A 42 4.94 -2.25 -7.83
C HIS A 42 6.34 -2.56 -7.30
N GLU A 43 6.64 -2.22 -6.04
CA GLU A 43 8.01 -2.28 -5.53
C GLU A 43 8.15 -3.17 -4.30
N ARG A 44 7.14 -3.22 -3.42
CA ARG A 44 7.18 -3.99 -2.18
C ARG A 44 7.01 -5.48 -2.45
N PRO A 45 8.00 -6.34 -2.12
CA PRO A 45 7.81 -7.79 -2.13
C PRO A 45 6.95 -8.21 -0.93
N HIS A 46 5.94 -9.05 -1.17
CA HIS A 46 5.07 -9.53 -0.10
C HIS A 46 5.33 -11.01 0.17
N GLN A 47 5.71 -11.35 1.40
CA GLN A 47 5.96 -12.75 1.79
C GLN A 47 4.73 -13.64 1.52
N ALA A 48 3.52 -13.13 1.77
CA ALA A 48 2.28 -13.85 1.49
C ALA A 48 2.01 -14.08 0.00
N LEU A 49 2.70 -13.34 -0.88
CA LEU A 49 2.62 -13.45 -2.34
C LEU A 49 3.88 -14.13 -2.92
N ASN A 50 4.58 -14.94 -2.11
CA ASN A 50 5.85 -15.57 -2.49
C ASN A 50 6.91 -14.56 -2.97
N TYR A 51 6.98 -13.42 -2.26
CA TYR A 51 7.87 -12.30 -2.56
C TYR A 51 7.64 -11.62 -3.92
N LYS A 52 6.46 -11.82 -4.51
CA LYS A 52 5.99 -11.01 -5.64
C LYS A 52 5.28 -9.77 -5.14
N THR A 53 5.18 -8.80 -6.03
CA THR A 53 4.35 -7.59 -5.90
C THR A 53 2.90 -7.91 -6.28
N PRO A 54 1.92 -7.10 -5.81
CA PRO A 54 0.53 -7.24 -6.23
C PRO A 54 0.36 -7.13 -7.74
N GLU A 55 1.11 -6.25 -8.40
CA GLU A 55 1.11 -6.12 -9.86
C GLU A 55 1.50 -7.42 -10.55
N GLU A 56 2.60 -8.04 -10.14
CA GLU A 56 3.08 -9.31 -10.74
C GLU A 56 2.07 -10.46 -10.60
N LEU A 57 1.11 -10.39 -9.69
CA LEU A 57 0.04 -11.36 -9.56
C LEU A 57 -1.20 -11.05 -10.40
N HIS A 58 -1.50 -9.77 -10.64
CA HIS A 58 -2.67 -9.35 -11.41
C HIS A 58 -2.49 -9.49 -12.93
N PHE A 59 -1.25 -9.48 -13.41
CA PHE A 59 -0.91 -9.62 -14.84
C PHE A 59 -0.42 -11.04 -15.24
N ASN A 60 -0.59 -12.04 -14.37
CA ASN A 60 -0.38 -13.47 -14.65
C ASN A 60 -1.71 -14.23 -14.62
#